data_AF-A0A528B8N2-F1
#
_entry.id   AF-A0A528B8N2-F1
#
_cell.length_a   1.000
_cell.length_b   1.000
_cell.length_c   1.000
_cell.angle_alpha   90.00
_cell.angle_beta   90.00
_cell.angle_gamma   90.00
#
_symmetry.space_group_name_H-M   'P 1'
#
loop_
_entity.id
_entity.type
_entity.pdbx_description
1 polymer ?
#
loop_
_entity_poly.entity_id
_entity_poly.type
_entity_poly.pdbx_seq_one_letter_code
_entity_poly.pdbx_strand_id
1 'polypeptide(L)' 'MFEGMTGREALMELVKHSFLLEIEAHELLAAHFDELSCLAGQPIFYRLDYPRRFEDLSRVRQAIVKHAFKVNLHEFD' A
#
# COMPACT_ATOMS: atom_id res chain seq x y z
N MET A 1 -12.10 3.16 9.75
CA MET A 1 -11.67 4.46 9.16
C MET A 1 -10.88 4.22 7.86
N PHE A 2 -10.92 5.15 6.89
CA PHE A 2 -10.14 5.07 5.64
C PHE A 2 -9.16 6.24 5.59
N GLU A 3 -7.87 5.93 5.64
CA GLU A 3 -6.81 6.93 5.72
C GLU A 3 -5.70 6.60 4.74
N GLY A 4 -5.21 7.61 4.02
CA GLY A 4 -4.02 7.45 3.17
C GLY A 4 -2.80 7.14 4.04
N MET A 5 -1.86 6.37 3.48
CA MET A 5 -0.58 6.11 4.11
C MET A 5 0.49 6.96 3.45
N THR A 6 1.42 7.48 4.24
CA THR A 6 2.69 7.99 3.73
C THR A 6 3.49 6.83 3.13
N GLY A 7 4.42 7.13 2.21
CA GLY A 7 5.29 6.09 1.65
C GLY A 7 6.12 5.37 2.72
N ARG A 8 6.49 6.05 3.82
CA ARG A 8 7.16 5.42 4.95
C ARG A 8 6.28 4.40 5.66
N GLU A 9 5.03 4.74 5.93
CA GLU A 9 4.07 3.81 6.55
C GLU A 9 3.80 2.62 5.63
N ALA A 10 3.68 2.87 4.32
CA ALA A 10 3.46 1.83 3.32
C ALA A 10 4.64 0.84 3.28
N LEU A 11 5.87 1.35 3.21
CA LEU A 11 7.08 0.52 3.21
C LEU A 11 7.18 -0.35 4.48
N MET A 12 6.93 0.25 5.65
CA MET A 12 6.96 -0.49 6.92
C MET A 12 5.92 -1.61 6.98
N GLU A 13 4.71 -1.40 6.43
CA GLU A 13 3.71 -2.47 6.37
C GLU A 13 4.05 -3.53 5.32
N LEU A 14 4.55 -3.14 4.14
CA LEU A 14 4.98 -4.09 3.12
C LEU A 14 6.07 -5.04 3.64
N VAL A 15 7.08 -4.50 4.32
CA VAL A 15 8.19 -5.29 4.88
C VAL A 15 7.71 -6.30 5.92
N LYS A 16 6.71 -5.96 6.75
CA LYS A 16 6.13 -6.93 7.71
C LYS A 16 5.43 -8.10 7.03
N HIS A 17 5.01 -7.92 5.78
CA HIS A 17 4.34 -8.93 4.96
C HIS A 17 5.26 -9.59 3.93
N SER A 18 6.52 -9.16 3.84
CA SER A 18 7.54 -9.78 3.01
C SER A 18 8.15 -10.99 3.72
N PHE A 19 8.12 -12.14 3.06
CA PHE A 19 8.82 -13.34 3.50
C PHE A 19 10.12 -13.48 2.71
N LEU A 20 11.25 -13.43 3.41
CA LEU A 20 12.56 -13.66 2.81
C LEU A 20 12.85 -15.16 2.82
N LEU A 21 12.81 -15.79 1.64
CA LEU A 21 13.06 -17.22 1.49
C LEU A 21 14.55 -17.58 1.58
N GLU A 22 15.43 -16.69 1.10
CA GLU A 22 16.87 -16.91 1.03
C GLU A 22 17.59 -15.61 1.42
N ILE A 23 18.11 -15.55 2.65
CA ILE A 23 18.79 -14.36 3.20
C ILE A 23 20.28 -14.27 2.83
N GLU A 24 20.84 -15.33 2.26
CA GLU A 24 22.25 -15.42 1.86
C GLU A 24 22.51 -14.74 0.49
N ALA A 25 21.45 -14.53 -0.30
CA ALA A 25 21.51 -13.82 -1.57
C ALA A 25 21.32 -12.30 -1.38
N HIS A 26 22.34 -11.64 -0.83
CA HIS A 26 22.30 -10.20 -0.49
C HIS A 26 21.88 -9.28 -1.66
N GLU A 27 22.31 -9.56 -2.88
CA GLU A 27 21.92 -8.80 -4.08
C GLU A 27 20.42 -8.93 -4.39
N LEU A 28 19.88 -10.14 -4.26
CA LEU A 28 18.45 -10.40 -4.47
C LEU A 28 17.61 -9.70 -3.40
N LEU A 29 18.11 -9.69 -2.16
CA LEU A 29 17.48 -8.99 -1.05
C LEU A 29 17.43 -7.48 -1.30
N ALA A 30 18.54 -6.88 -1.74
CA ALA A 30 18.61 -5.46 -2.07
C ALA A 30 17.62 -5.09 -3.18
N ALA A 31 17.63 -5.85 -4.29
CA ALA A 31 16.69 -5.64 -5.39
C ALA A 31 15.23 -5.70 -4.93
N HIS A 32 14.89 -6.64 -4.04
CA HIS A 32 13.52 -6.73 -3.51
C HIS A 32 13.14 -5.51 -2.66
N PHE A 33 14.04 -5.01 -1.80
CA PHE A 33 13.77 -3.80 -1.02
C PHE A 33 13.65 -2.54 -1.90
N ASP A 34 14.41 -2.46 -2.99
CA ASP A 34 14.29 -1.38 -3.97
C ASP A 34 12.91 -1.41 -4.65
N GLU A 35 12.43 -2.58 -5.08
CA GLU A 35 11.08 -2.75 -5.62
C GLU A 35 10.00 -2.34 -4.61
N LEU A 36 10.12 -2.74 -3.34
CA LEU A 36 9.18 -2.35 -2.29
C LEU A 36 9.21 -0.84 -2.04
N SER A 37 10.38 -0.21 -2.13
CA SER A 37 10.53 1.24 -1.96
C SER A 37 9.92 2.01 -3.13
N CYS A 38 10.14 1.56 -4.37
CA CYS A 38 9.49 2.08 -5.56
C CYS A 38 7.96 1.96 -5.46
N LEU A 39 7.49 0.79 -5.03
CA LEU A 39 6.06 0.55 -4.85
C LEU A 39 5.49 1.45 -3.76
N ALA A 40 6.11 1.53 -2.59
CA ALA A 40 5.66 2.38 -1.48
C ALA A 40 5.60 3.89 -1.82
N GLY A 41 6.35 4.34 -2.83
CA GLY A 41 6.25 5.68 -3.38
C GLY A 41 4.96 5.96 -4.17
N GLN A 42 4.22 4.92 -4.55
CA GLN A 42 2.95 5.05 -5.25
C GLN A 42 1.83 5.45 -4.26
N PRO A 43 0.94 6.38 -4.61
CA PRO A 43 -0.12 6.86 -3.71
C PRO A 43 -1.33 5.90 -3.65
N ILE A 44 -1.07 4.59 -3.64
CA ILE A 44 -2.09 3.53 -3.70
C ILE A 44 -2.34 2.87 -2.33
N PHE A 45 -1.60 3.27 -1.30
CA PHE A 45 -1.66 2.69 0.05
C PHE A 45 -2.60 3.46 0.97
N TYR A 46 -3.48 2.71 1.64
CA TYR A 46 -4.42 3.23 2.61
C TYR A 46 -4.67 2.21 3.72
N ARG A 47 -4.92 2.71 4.92
CA ARG A 47 -5.39 1.91 6.05
C ARG A 47 -6.89 1.78 5.98
N LEU A 48 -7.35 0.54 6.14
CA LEU A 48 -8.75 0.21 6.24
C LEU A 48 -9.03 -0.39 7.62
N ASP A 49 -9.58 0.44 8.51
CA ASP A 49 -10.21 -0.05 9.73
C ASP A 49 -11.66 -0.45 9.39
N TYR A 50 -11.79 -1.72 9.00
CA TYR A 50 -13.03 -2.39 8.62
C TYR A 50 -13.33 -3.52 9.62
N PRO A 51 -14.40 -3.40 10.44
CA PRO A 51 -14.74 -4.38 11.47
C PRO A 51 -15.34 -5.69 10.90
N ARG A 52 -15.07 -6.01 9.63
CA ARG A 52 -15.56 -7.20 8.92
C ARG A 52 -17.08 -7.38 8.92
N ARG A 53 -17.82 -6.27 8.98
CA ARG A 53 -19.29 -6.28 8.85
C ARG A 53 -19.66 -6.21 7.38
N PHE A 54 -20.20 -7.30 6.81
CA PHE A 54 -20.46 -7.39 5.38
C PHE A 54 -21.44 -6.31 4.84
N GLU A 55 -22.37 -5.85 5.68
CA GLU A 55 -23.25 -4.72 5.42
C GLU A 55 -22.52 -3.41 5.07
N ASP A 56 -21.28 -3.24 5.54
CA ASP A 56 -20.43 -2.08 5.27
C ASP A 56 -19.63 -2.20 3.95
N LEU A 57 -19.72 -3.32 3.21
CA LEU A 57 -18.89 -3.57 2.00
C LEU A 57 -19.07 -2.50 0.92
N SER A 58 -20.30 -2.03 0.69
CA SER A 58 -20.56 -0.99 -0.31
C SER A 58 -19.83 0.30 0.03
N ARG A 59 -19.77 0.65 1.33
CA ARG A 59 -19.02 1.81 1.84
C ARG A 59 -17.52 1.63 1.68
N VAL A 60 -17.02 0.42 1.96
CA VAL A 60 -15.62 0.05 1.74
C VAL A 60 -15.23 0.24 0.27
N ARG A 61 -16.02 -0.33 -0.64
CA ARG A 61 -15.79 -0.21 -2.10
C ARG A 61 -15.74 1.24 -2.55
N GLN A 62 -16.69 2.07 -2.10
CA GLN A 62 -16.73 3.49 -2.47
C GLN A 62 -15.49 4.25 -2.00
N ALA A 63 -14.97 3.94 -0.82
CA ALA A 63 -13.76 4.58 -0.30
C ALA A 63 -12.50 4.17 -1.08
N ILE A 64 -12.38 2.90 -1.48
CA ILE A 64 -11.30 2.42 -2.35
C ILE A 64 -11.32 3.16 -3.69
N VAL A 65 -12.49 3.22 -4.34
CA VAL A 65 -12.69 3.93 -5.60
C VAL A 65 -12.32 5.41 -5.45
N LYS A 66 -12.83 6.09 -4.42
CA LYS A 66 -12.53 7.51 -4.17
C LYS A 66 -11.03 7.76 -3.98
N HIS A 67 -10.31 6.84 -3.32
CA HIS A 67 -8.87 6.94 -3.14
C HIS A 67 -8.14 6.78 -4.48
N ALA A 68 -8.45 5.71 -5.23
CA ALA A 68 -7.83 5.44 -6.54
C ALA A 68 -8.01 6.59 -7.54
N PHE A 69 -9.17 7.25 -7.53
CA PHE A 69 -9.43 8.39 -8.44
C PHE A 69 -8.92 9.75 -7.92
N LYS A 70 -8.63 9.90 -6.61
CA LYS A 70 -7.97 11.11 -6.08
C LYS A 70 -6.50 11.20 -6.52
N VAL A 71 -5.85 10.05 -6.71
CA VAL A 71 -4.48 9.96 -7.20
C VAL A 71 -4.34 10.56 -8.59
N ASN A 72 -5.33 10.35 -9.47
CA ASN A 72 -5.28 10.78 -10.86
C ASN A 72 -5.37 12.30 -11.08
N LEU A 73 -5.63 13.10 -10.04
CA LEU A 73 -5.78 14.56 -10.16
C LEU A 73 -4.46 15.33 -9.99
N HIS A 74 -3.36 14.65 -9.65
CA HIS A 74 -2.03 15.28 -9.48
C HIS A 74 -1.05 14.99 -10.64
N GLU A 75 -1.46 14.30 -11.70
CA GLU A 75 -0.61 14.00 -12.88
C GLU A 75 -0.86 14.95 -14.08
N PHE A 76 -1.60 16.05 -13.90
CA PHE A 76 -1.94 16.99 -14.99
C PHE A 76 -1.60 18.47 -14.69
N ASP A 77 -0.59 18.75 -13.86
CA ASP A 77 0.01 20.09 -13.71
C ASP A 77 1.54 20.04 -13.84
#